data_AF-A0AAJ2FF44-F1
#
_entry.id   AF-A0AAJ2FF44-F1
#
_cell.length_a   1.000
_cell.length_b   1.000
_cell.length_c   1.000
_cell.angle_alpha   90.00
_cell.angle_beta   90.00
_cell.angle_gamma   90.00
#
_symmetry.space_group_name_H-M   'P 1'
#
loop_
_entity.id
_entity.type
_entity.pdbx_description
1 polymer ?
#
loop_
_entity_poly.entity_id
_entity_poly.type
_entity_poly.pdbx_seq_one_letter_code
_entity_poly.pdbx_strand_id
1 'polypeptide(L)' 'MNRACLLLVLLPSFAIATPAAAAETITYSYDAKGRLVKVVRTGSVNNNVTIDYEHDKADNRSRLKVTNSPNPPP' A
#
# COMPACT_ATOMS: atom_id res chain seq x y z
N MET A 1 -27.98 3.78 -58.55
CA MET A 1 -28.59 2.80 -57.62
C MET A 1 -27.49 2.33 -56.68
N ASN A 2 -27.17 3.10 -55.64
CA ASN A 2 -25.98 2.86 -54.82
C ASN A 2 -26.40 2.63 -53.37
N ARG A 3 -26.70 1.37 -53.06
CA ARG A 3 -26.81 0.92 -51.66
C ARG A 3 -25.40 0.65 -51.15
N ALA A 4 -24.69 1.70 -50.74
CA ALA A 4 -23.52 1.55 -49.91
C ALA A 4 -24.00 1.06 -48.53
N CYS A 5 -24.03 -0.27 -48.38
CA CYS A 5 -24.27 -0.93 -47.10
C CYS A 5 -23.06 -0.63 -46.23
N LEU A 6 -23.20 0.35 -45.34
CA LEU A 6 -22.20 0.69 -44.33
C LEU A 6 -22.16 -0.48 -43.33
N LEU A 7 -21.27 -1.44 -43.58
CA LEU A 7 -20.94 -2.51 -42.62
C LEU A 7 -20.18 -1.86 -41.45
N LEU A 8 -20.90 -1.57 -40.38
CA LEU A 8 -20.35 -1.09 -39.12
C LEU A 8 -19.71 -2.29 -38.41
N VAL A 9 -18.40 -2.47 -38.62
CA VAL A 9 -17.61 -3.52 -37.95
C VAL A 9 -17.47 -3.14 -36.48
N LEU A 10 -18.19 -3.83 -35.61
CA LEU A 10 -18.05 -3.73 -34.16
C LEU A 10 -16.75 -4.45 -33.75
N LEU A 11 -15.64 -3.72 -33.66
CA LEU A 11 -14.40 -4.23 -33.08
C LEU A 11 -14.61 -4.42 -31.56
N PRO A 12 -14.44 -5.65 -31.01
CA PRO A 12 -14.49 -5.83 -29.57
C PRO A 12 -13.28 -5.14 -28.95
N SER A 13 -13.52 -4.10 -28.16
CA SER A 13 -12.49 -3.44 -27.35
C SER A 13 -11.98 -4.42 -26.30
N PHE A 14 -10.88 -5.11 -26.60
CA PHE A 14 -10.14 -5.89 -25.60
C PHE A 14 -9.37 -4.91 -24.70
N ALA A 15 -9.87 -4.70 -23.48
CA ALA A 15 -9.14 -3.94 -22.49
C ALA A 15 -7.91 -4.75 -22.03
N ILE A 16 -6.72 -4.27 -22.36
CA ILE A 16 -5.47 -4.87 -21.89
C ILE A 16 -5.28 -4.37 -20.46
N ALA A 17 -5.33 -5.29 -19.48
CA ALA A 17 -5.07 -4.92 -18.09
C ALA A 17 -3.59 -4.56 -17.92
N THR A 18 -3.30 -3.30 -17.62
CA THR A 18 -1.96 -2.88 -17.22
C THR A 18 -1.69 -3.35 -15.78
N PRO A 19 -0.54 -3.99 -15.50
CA PRO A 19 -0.21 -4.38 -14.15
C PRO A 19 -0.07 -3.13 -13.27
N ALA A 20 -0.76 -3.12 -12.12
CA ALA A 20 -0.57 -2.06 -11.13
C ALA A 20 0.79 -2.24 -10.45
N ALA A 21 1.65 -1.23 -10.54
CA ALA A 21 2.92 -1.21 -9.81
C ALA A 21 2.69 -0.63 -8.41
N ALA A 22 2.83 -1.47 -7.38
CA ALA A 22 2.79 -1.05 -5.99
C ALA A 22 4.23 -1.05 -5.43
N ALA A 23 4.81 0.14 -5.26
CA ALA A 23 6.10 0.33 -4.61
C ALA A 23 5.94 1.08 -3.29
N GLU A 24 6.70 0.66 -2.28
CA GLU A 24 6.73 1.30 -0.97
C GLU A 24 8.17 1.50 -0.51
N THR A 25 8.42 2.60 0.20
CA THR A 25 9.63 2.80 1.01
C THR A 25 9.26 2.60 2.47
N ILE A 26 10.03 1.79 3.18
CA ILE A 26 9.82 1.51 4.60
C ILE A 26 11.02 2.02 5.39
N THR A 27 10.78 2.99 6.27
CA THR A 27 11.80 3.54 7.15
C THR A 27 11.66 2.93 8.54
N TYR A 28 12.74 2.31 9.01
CA TYR A 28 12.85 1.73 10.35
C TYR A 28 13.66 2.66 11.25
N SER A 29 13.20 2.87 12.48
CA SER A 29 13.94 3.64 13.49
C SER A 29 14.15 2.80 14.73
N TYR A 30 15.34 2.92 15.30
CA TYR A 30 15.79 2.12 16.43
C TYR A 30 16.17 3.00 17.61
N ASP A 31 16.00 2.48 18.82
CA ASP A 31 16.54 3.10 20.02
C ASP A 31 18.05 2.81 20.19
N ALA A 32 18.65 3.37 21.25
CA ALA A 32 20.07 3.19 21.56
C ALA A 32 20.48 1.73 21.85
N LYS A 33 19.52 0.85 22.15
CA LYS A 33 19.76 -0.58 22.35
C LYS A 33 19.62 -1.38 21.03
N GLY A 34 19.29 -0.71 19.92
CA GLY A 34 19.06 -1.35 18.63
C GLY A 34 17.67 -1.96 18.47
N ARG A 35 16.70 -1.58 19.31
CA ARG A 35 15.33 -2.13 19.25
C ARG A 35 14.45 -1.27 18.36
N LEU A 36 13.58 -1.89 17.57
CA LEU A 36 12.70 -1.20 16.64
C LEU A 36 11.65 -0.38 17.41
N VAL A 37 11.65 0.94 17.25
CA VAL A 37 10.69 1.84 17.92
C VAL A 37 9.66 2.45 16.97
N LYS A 38 9.97 2.52 15.67
CA LYS A 38 9.06 3.12 14.69
C LYS A 38 9.23 2.52 13.30
N VAL A 39 8.11 2.38 12.60
CA VAL A 39 8.04 2.08 11.17
C VAL A 39 7.19 3.14 10.49
N VAL A 40 7.73 3.75 9.43
CA VAL A 40 6.99 4.68 8.56
C VAL A 40 6.97 4.10 7.16
N ARG A 41 5.79 4.01 6.55
CA ARG A 41 5.59 3.53 5.19
C ARG A 41 5.16 4.70 4.31
N THR A 42 5.78 4.80 3.14
CA THR A 42 5.41 5.76 2.09
C THR A 42 5.36 5.05 0.74
N GLY A 43 4.59 5.58 -0.21
CA GLY A 43 4.45 5.02 -1.55
C GLY A 43 3.01 4.64 -1.88
N SER A 44 2.77 3.37 -2.19
CA SER A 44 1.51 2.88 -2.74
C SER A 44 0.46 2.53 -1.67
N VAL A 45 0.20 1.24 -1.43
CA VAL A 45 -0.99 0.77 -0.69
C VAL A 45 -0.99 1.20 0.77
N ASN A 46 0.16 1.13 1.46
CA ASN A 46 0.29 1.52 2.86
C ASN A 46 0.86 2.93 3.03
N ASN A 47 0.57 3.83 2.08
CA ASN A 47 1.10 5.19 2.15
C ASN A 47 0.71 5.90 3.45
N ASN A 48 1.67 6.55 4.08
CA ASN A 48 1.52 7.31 5.32
C ASN A 48 1.09 6.49 6.55
N VAL A 49 1.15 5.16 6.47
CA VAL A 49 0.97 4.29 7.65
C VAL A 49 2.17 4.42 8.57
N THR A 50 1.91 4.65 9.85
CA THR A 50 2.92 4.71 10.91
C THR A 50 2.64 3.67 11.98
N ILE A 51 3.67 2.97 12.42
CA ILE A 51 3.61 2.02 13.53
C ILE A 51 4.62 2.46 14.59
N ASP A 52 4.16 2.68 15.81
CA ASP A 52 4.99 3.01 16.97
C ASP A 52 5.04 1.81 17.93
N TYR A 53 6.23 1.53 18.45
CA TYR A 53 6.46 0.46 19.41
C TYR A 53 7.04 1.02 20.71
N GLU A 54 6.57 0.47 21.84
CA GLU A 54 7.19 0.72 23.14
C GLU A 54 7.69 -0.61 23.72
N HIS A 55 8.78 -0.52 24.47
CA HIS A 55 9.40 -1.65 25.13
C HIS A 55 9.53 -1.35 26.61
N ASP A 56 9.26 -2.35 27.45
CA ASP A 56 9.49 -2.27 28.89
C ASP A 56 10.99 -2.45 29.23
N LYS A 57 11.28 -2.47 30.54
CA LYS A 57 12.64 -2.65 31.06
C LYS A 57 13.19 -4.06 30.87
N ALA A 58 12.31 -5.06 30.77
CA ALA A 58 12.65 -6.47 30.56
C ALA A 58 12.74 -6.84 29.08
N ASP A 59 12.69 -5.83 28.20
CA ASP A 59 12.80 -5.96 26.75
C ASP A 59 11.55 -6.49 26.03
N ASN A 60 10.42 -6.60 26.73
CA ASN A 60 9.17 -6.98 26.10
C ASN A 60 8.59 -5.79 25.35
N ARG A 61 8.04 -6.04 24.16
CA ARG A 61 7.22 -5.04 23.45
C ARG A 61 5.91 -4.86 24.20
N SER A 62 5.80 -3.78 24.97
CA SER A 62 4.65 -3.48 25.82
C SER A 62 3.50 -2.84 25.08
N ARG A 63 3.76 -2.20 23.92
CA ARG A 63 2.74 -1.52 23.13
C ARG A 63 3.05 -1.53 21.63
N LEU A 64 1.98 -1.56 20.85
CA LEU A 64 1.98 -1.34 19.40
C LEU A 64 0.82 -0.40 19.07
N LYS A 65 1.11 0.71 18.39
CA LYS A 65 0.10 1.61 17.85
C LYS A 65 0.25 1.75 16.35
N VAL A 66 -0.81 1.46 15.61
CA VAL A 66 -0.89 1.73 14.16
C VAL A 66 -1.72 2.99 13.94
N THR A 67 -1.25 3.88 13.08
CA THR A 67 -1.96 5.11 12.68
C THR A 67 -2.08 5.14 11.16
N ASN A 68 -3.21 5.65 10.65
CA ASN A 68 -3.54 5.77 9.23
C ASN A 68 -3.60 4.44 8.46
N SER A 69 -3.88 3.34 9.15
CA SER A 69 -4.15 2.06 8.49
C SER A 69 -5.39 2.19 7.60
N PRO A 70 -5.33 1.75 6.33
CA PRO A 70 -6.52 1.66 5.48
C PRO A 70 -7.45 0.51 5.90
N ASN A 71 -6.96 -0.42 6.73
CA ASN A 71 -7.76 -1.52 7.24
C ASN A 71 -8.61 -1.06 8.42
N PRO A 72 -9.87 -1.54 8.53
CA PRO A 72 -10.73 -1.23 9.66
C PRO A 72 -10.14 -1.78 10.98
N PRO A 73 -10.49 -1.17 12.13
CA PRO A 73 -10.15 -1.73 13.43
C PRO A 73 -10.69 -3.15 13.58
N PRO A 74 -9.97 -4.04 14.31
CA PRO A 74 -10.50 -5.35 14.69
C PRO A 74 -11.69 -5.26 15.64
#